data_AF-A0A7S3FPD6-F1
#
_entry.id   AF-A0A7S3FPD6-F1
#
_cell.length_a   1.000
_cell.length_b   1.000
_cell.length_c   1.000
_cell.angle_alpha   90.00
_cell.angle_beta   90.00
_cell.angle_gamma   90.00
#
_symmetry.space_group_name_H-M   'P 1'
#
loop_
_entity.id
_entity.type
_entity.pdbx_description
1 polymer ?
#
loop_
_entity_poly.entity_id
_entity_poly.type
_entity_poly.pdbx_seq_one_letter_code
_entity_poly.pdbx_strand_id
1 'polypeptide(L)'
;EEEEEEEDKENASRRGRRGDGKGEEVLGKRSSALRDRQDRTAEDEQTEAQRREKQDELTRKANEETIRILTQNKQSGAGDKTKEVKDPVAYPSPADIPHSSKDALIKVDGRAETVLLPIYGVSVPFHISVIK
;
A
#
# COMPACT_ATOMS: atom_id res chain seq x y z
N GLU A 1 -2.97 -47.76 2.24
CA GLU A 1 -3.76 -46.56 1.87
C GLU A 1 -4.98 -47.10 1.15
N GLU A 2 -5.91 -47.60 1.96
CA GLU A 2 -7.08 -48.37 1.57
C GLU A 2 -8.25 -47.73 2.33
N GLU A 3 -8.79 -46.61 1.85
CA GLU A 3 -9.95 -45.96 2.50
C GLU A 3 -10.58 -44.84 1.63
N GLU A 4 -10.74 -44.99 0.31
CA GLU A 4 -11.46 -43.98 -0.51
C GLU A 4 -12.31 -44.57 -1.69
N GLU A 5 -12.92 -45.75 -1.56
CA GLU A 5 -13.77 -46.33 -2.64
C GLU A 5 -15.18 -46.83 -2.22
N GLU A 6 -15.74 -46.39 -1.09
CA GLU A 6 -17.00 -46.94 -0.53
C GLU A 6 -18.16 -45.91 -0.35
N GLU A 7 -18.27 -44.83 -1.14
CA GLU A 7 -19.42 -43.89 -1.02
C GLU A 7 -20.35 -43.76 -2.26
N ASP A 8 -20.12 -44.50 -3.34
CA ASP A 8 -20.81 -44.24 -4.62
C ASP A 8 -21.97 -45.21 -4.97
N LYS A 9 -22.61 -45.85 -3.98
CA LYS A 9 -23.65 -46.88 -4.24
C LYS A 9 -25.05 -46.68 -3.65
N GLU A 10 -25.34 -45.61 -2.91
CA GLU A 10 -26.62 -45.54 -2.18
C GLU A 10 -27.76 -44.71 -2.79
N ASN A 11 -27.57 -43.95 -3.88
CA ASN A 11 -28.61 -43.03 -4.36
C ASN A 11 -29.38 -43.45 -5.63
N ALA A 12 -29.44 -44.75 -5.93
CA ALA A 12 -30.07 -45.28 -7.14
C ALA A 12 -31.51 -45.83 -6.96
N SER A 13 -32.20 -45.60 -5.84
CA SER A 13 -33.42 -46.38 -5.50
C SER A 13 -34.68 -45.60 -5.08
N ARG A 14 -34.88 -44.35 -5.49
CA ARG A 14 -36.17 -43.66 -5.26
C ARG A 14 -36.81 -43.11 -6.53
N ARG A 15 -37.31 -44.05 -7.34
CA ARG A 15 -38.16 -43.81 -8.50
C ARG A 15 -39.63 -43.91 -8.07
N GLY A 16 -40.41 -42.83 -8.23
CA GLY A 16 -41.87 -42.95 -8.39
C GLY A 16 -42.74 -41.75 -7.99
N ARG A 17 -43.27 -41.00 -8.98
CA ARG A 17 -44.72 -40.94 -9.37
C ARG A 17 -45.09 -39.64 -10.11
N ARG A 18 -45.48 -39.83 -11.38
CA ARG A 18 -46.53 -39.18 -12.23
C ARG A 18 -47.15 -37.83 -11.81
N GLY A 19 -47.25 -36.92 -12.79
CA GLY A 19 -48.23 -35.82 -12.80
C GLY A 19 -48.13 -34.97 -14.07
N ASP A 20 -48.99 -35.25 -15.05
CA ASP A 20 -49.17 -34.54 -16.32
C ASP A 20 -50.14 -33.35 -16.17
N GLY A 21 -49.94 -32.26 -16.91
CA GLY A 21 -51.08 -31.44 -17.34
C GLY A 21 -50.96 -29.90 -17.26
N LYS A 22 -51.15 -29.30 -18.44
CA LYS A 22 -51.81 -28.00 -18.74
C LYS A 22 -51.00 -26.71 -18.61
N GLY A 23 -50.44 -26.30 -19.74
CA GLY A 23 -50.18 -24.89 -20.04
C GLY A 23 -51.43 -24.24 -20.64
N GLU A 24 -51.96 -23.21 -19.97
CA GLU A 24 -52.80 -22.17 -20.58
C GLU A 24 -53.02 -21.00 -19.60
N GLU A 25 -51.96 -20.33 -19.14
CA GLU A 25 -52.13 -19.11 -18.31
C GLU A 25 -50.90 -18.16 -18.30
N VAL A 26 -50.13 -18.13 -19.38
CA VAL A 26 -48.80 -17.47 -19.39
C VAL A 26 -48.78 -16.14 -20.18
N LEU A 27 -49.86 -15.73 -20.84
CA LEU A 27 -49.81 -14.56 -21.72
C LEU A 27 -50.08 -13.19 -21.05
N GLY A 28 -50.84 -13.13 -19.95
CA GLY A 28 -51.11 -11.88 -19.21
C GLY A 28 -50.03 -11.47 -18.20
N LYS A 29 -49.16 -12.40 -17.80
CA LYS A 29 -48.16 -12.22 -16.73
C LYS A 29 -46.79 -11.77 -17.25
N ARG A 30 -46.60 -11.74 -18.58
CA ARG A 30 -45.32 -11.37 -19.22
C ARG A 30 -45.15 -9.86 -19.33
N SER A 31 -46.22 -9.09 -19.48
CA SER A 31 -46.15 -7.62 -19.58
C SER A 31 -45.80 -6.95 -18.25
N SER A 32 -46.31 -7.46 -17.12
CA SER A 32 -45.96 -6.98 -15.78
C SER A 32 -44.55 -7.36 -15.37
N ALA A 33 -44.10 -8.58 -15.67
CA ALA A 33 -42.74 -9.04 -15.39
C ALA A 33 -41.67 -8.29 -16.21
N LEU A 34 -41.98 -7.88 -17.45
CA LEU A 34 -41.07 -7.04 -18.26
C LEU A 34 -40.98 -5.60 -17.72
N ARG A 35 -42.08 -5.04 -17.19
CA ARG A 35 -42.11 -3.70 -16.59
C ARG A 35 -41.38 -3.67 -15.24
N ASP A 36 -41.60 -4.66 -14.37
CA ASP A 36 -40.89 -4.80 -13.08
C ASP A 36 -39.37 -4.95 -13.28
N ARG A 37 -38.95 -5.61 -14.36
CA ARG A 37 -37.52 -5.72 -14.71
C ARG A 37 -36.94 -4.40 -15.22
N GLN A 38 -37.72 -3.59 -15.93
CA GLN A 38 -37.32 -2.28 -16.42
C GLN A 38 -37.25 -1.22 -15.30
N ASP A 39 -38.18 -1.26 -14.36
CA ASP A 39 -38.16 -0.39 -13.17
C ASP A 39 -36.94 -0.67 -12.31
N ARG A 40 -36.64 -1.96 -12.04
CA ARG A 40 -35.44 -2.34 -11.27
C ARG A 40 -34.14 -1.90 -11.94
N THR A 41 -34.02 -2.03 -13.26
CA THR A 41 -32.83 -1.53 -13.97
C THR A 41 -32.71 -0.01 -13.92
N ALA A 42 -33.82 0.73 -13.92
CA ALA A 42 -33.79 2.18 -13.83
C ALA A 42 -33.43 2.66 -12.40
N GLU A 43 -33.91 1.97 -11.37
CA GLU A 43 -33.50 2.22 -9.98
C GLU A 43 -32.02 1.86 -9.74
N ASP A 44 -31.55 0.74 -10.30
CA ASP A 44 -30.15 0.34 -10.25
C ASP A 44 -29.25 1.38 -10.96
N GLU A 45 -29.64 1.88 -12.14
CA GLU A 45 -28.90 2.93 -12.85
C GLU A 45 -28.84 4.25 -12.08
N GLN A 46 -29.92 4.63 -11.37
CA GLN A 46 -29.93 5.83 -10.54
C GLN A 46 -29.03 5.70 -9.31
N THR A 47 -29.01 4.54 -8.67
CA THR A 47 -28.15 4.30 -7.51
C THR A 47 -26.67 4.21 -7.91
N GLU A 48 -26.35 3.62 -9.06
CA GLU A 48 -25.00 3.62 -9.62
C GLU A 48 -24.54 5.03 -10.03
N ALA A 49 -25.42 5.83 -10.62
CA ALA A 49 -25.12 7.22 -10.97
C ALA A 49 -24.78 8.06 -9.73
N GLN A 50 -25.55 7.94 -8.64
CA GLN A 50 -25.26 8.64 -7.38
C GLN A 50 -23.93 8.19 -6.75
N ARG A 51 -23.59 6.91 -6.87
CA ARG A 51 -22.31 6.38 -6.38
C ARG A 51 -21.14 6.95 -7.18
N ARG A 52 -21.29 7.06 -8.50
CA ARG A 52 -20.30 7.63 -9.39
C ARG A 52 -20.09 9.12 -9.13
N GLU A 53 -21.17 9.88 -9.02
CA GLU A 53 -21.12 11.32 -8.71
C GLU A 53 -20.38 11.58 -7.39
N LYS A 54 -20.65 10.77 -6.36
CA LYS A 54 -19.96 10.88 -5.08
C LYS A 54 -18.47 10.55 -5.14
N GLN A 55 -18.08 9.56 -5.95
CA GLN A 55 -16.67 9.24 -6.17
C GLN A 55 -15.96 10.38 -6.91
N ASP A 56 -16.60 10.92 -7.94
CA ASP A 56 -16.08 12.04 -8.71
C ASP A 56 -15.93 13.30 -7.83
N GLU A 57 -16.88 13.57 -6.94
CA GLU A 57 -16.79 14.67 -5.97
C GLU A 57 -15.64 14.48 -4.97
N LEU A 58 -15.45 13.26 -4.44
CA LEU A 58 -14.34 12.94 -3.54
C LEU A 58 -12.98 13.11 -4.24
N THR A 59 -12.85 12.59 -5.46
CA THR A 59 -11.63 12.74 -6.26
C THR A 59 -11.35 14.20 -6.56
N ARG A 60 -12.38 14.98 -6.89
CA ARG A 60 -12.24 16.42 -7.12
C ARG A 60 -11.75 17.16 -5.88
N LYS A 61 -12.33 16.90 -4.71
CA LYS A 61 -11.89 17.52 -3.44
C LYS A 61 -10.44 17.16 -3.10
N ALA A 62 -10.05 15.90 -3.25
CA ALA A 62 -8.68 15.46 -3.02
C ALA A 62 -7.68 16.12 -3.98
N ASN A 63 -8.05 16.27 -5.26
CA ASN A 63 -7.22 16.94 -6.25
C ASN A 63 -7.08 18.44 -5.96
N GLU A 64 -8.16 19.12 -5.57
CA GLU A 64 -8.15 20.54 -5.20
C GLU A 64 -7.26 20.80 -3.98
N GLU A 65 -7.29 19.95 -2.96
CA GLU A 65 -6.40 20.04 -1.79
C GLU A 65 -4.94 19.77 -2.15
N THR A 66 -4.67 18.76 -2.98
CA THR A 66 -3.32 18.42 -3.46
C THR A 66 -2.71 19.59 -4.23
N ILE A 67 -3.49 20.24 -5.10
CA ILE A 67 -3.05 21.41 -5.86
C ILE A 67 -2.76 22.58 -4.92
N ARG A 68 -3.58 22.81 -3.88
CA ARG A 68 -3.34 23.85 -2.87
C ARG A 68 -2.05 23.61 -2.09
N ILE A 69 -1.79 22.38 -1.63
CA ILE A 69 -0.56 22.02 -0.91
C ILE A 69 0.65 22.21 -1.82
N LEU A 70 0.59 21.74 -3.07
CA LEU A 70 1.67 21.91 -4.04
C LEU A 70 1.93 23.39 -4.35
N THR A 71 0.89 24.21 -4.54
CA THR A 71 1.04 25.64 -4.84
C THR A 71 1.53 26.46 -3.65
N GLN A 72 1.07 26.15 -2.43
CA GLN A 72 1.55 26.76 -1.20
C GLN A 72 3.02 26.40 -0.92
N ASN A 73 3.41 25.13 -1.16
CA ASN A 73 4.81 24.71 -1.07
C ASN A 73 5.69 25.36 -2.16
N LYS A 74 5.12 25.65 -3.34
CA LYS A 74 5.83 26.31 -4.45
C LYS A 74 6.02 27.81 -4.23
N GLN A 75 5.09 28.49 -3.56
CA GLN A 75 5.25 29.90 -3.13
C GLN A 75 6.23 30.05 -1.96
N SER A 76 6.37 29.01 -1.14
CA SER A 76 7.28 28.99 0.01
C SER A 76 8.73 28.68 -0.39
N GLY A 77 9.23 29.21 -1.51
CA GLY A 77 10.66 29.29 -1.85
C GLY A 77 11.51 28.01 -1.74
N ALA A 78 10.90 26.84 -1.62
CA ALA A 78 11.58 25.56 -1.60
C ALA A 78 11.79 25.14 -3.06
N GLY A 79 12.68 25.91 -3.71
CA GLY A 79 13.30 25.47 -4.95
C GLY A 79 13.80 24.04 -4.76
N ASP A 80 13.69 23.29 -5.84
CA ASP A 80 14.20 21.93 -6.05
C ASP A 80 15.66 21.85 -5.59
N LYS A 81 15.87 21.74 -4.28
CA LYS A 81 17.15 21.38 -3.69
C LYS A 81 17.22 19.89 -3.90
N THR A 82 17.67 19.50 -5.09
CA THR A 82 18.36 18.23 -5.29
C THR A 82 19.19 18.00 -4.04
N LYS A 83 18.79 17.02 -3.22
CA LYS A 83 19.50 16.70 -1.98
C LYS A 83 20.90 16.29 -2.41
N GLU A 84 21.84 17.23 -2.36
CA GLU A 84 23.25 16.94 -2.54
C GLU A 84 23.60 15.90 -1.49
N VAL A 85 23.89 14.69 -1.94
CA VAL A 85 24.38 13.63 -1.06
C VAL A 85 25.77 14.08 -0.65
N LYS A 86 25.86 14.61 0.57
CA LYS A 86 27.14 14.99 1.16
C LYS A 86 27.88 13.72 1.55
N ASP A 87 29.18 13.71 1.30
CA ASP A 87 30.05 12.63 1.75
C ASP A 87 30.06 12.55 3.29
N PRO A 88 30.17 11.34 3.86
CA PRO A 88 30.24 11.17 5.31
C PRO A 88 31.52 11.77 5.88
N VAL A 89 31.39 12.66 6.86
CA VAL A 89 32.51 13.31 7.56
C VAL A 89 32.52 12.86 9.02
N ALA A 90 33.66 12.33 9.47
CA ALA A 90 33.82 11.81 10.84
C ALA A 90 33.76 12.90 11.92
N TYR A 91 34.60 13.93 11.80
CA TYR A 91 34.56 15.12 12.66
C TYR A 91 34.65 16.38 11.79
N PRO A 92 33.75 17.36 11.96
CA PRO A 92 33.75 18.57 11.15
C PRO A 92 34.88 19.54 11.55
N SER A 93 35.30 19.54 12.82
CA SER A 93 36.41 20.33 13.32
C SER A 93 37.45 19.46 14.03
N PRO A 94 38.75 19.79 13.97
CA PRO A 94 39.79 19.10 14.74
C PRO A 94 39.56 19.17 16.27
N ALA A 95 38.84 20.20 16.74
CA ALA A 95 38.53 20.37 18.16
C ALA A 95 37.53 19.33 18.68
N ASP A 96 36.70 18.76 17.79
CA ASP A 96 35.68 17.77 18.15
C ASP A 96 36.29 16.38 18.35
N ILE A 97 37.53 16.19 17.90
CA ILE A 97 38.24 14.91 18.04
C ILE A 97 38.51 14.68 19.53
N PRO A 98 38.05 13.55 20.11
CA PRO A 98 38.33 13.22 21.49
C PRO A 98 39.84 13.04 21.69
N HIS A 99 40.47 13.97 22.40
CA HIS A 99 41.89 13.91 22.71
C HIS A 99 42.12 12.85 23.80
N SER A 100 42.33 11.62 23.38
CA SER A 100 42.70 10.55 24.29
C SER A 100 44.18 10.66 24.65
N SER A 101 44.47 11.23 25.81
CA SER A 101 45.79 11.28 26.43
C SER A 101 46.35 9.93 26.89
N LYS A 102 45.62 8.83 26.68
CA LYS A 102 45.98 7.50 27.19
C LYS A 102 45.97 6.48 26.06
N ASP A 103 47.19 6.04 25.77
CA ASP A 103 47.64 4.85 25.04
C ASP A 103 47.13 4.69 23.60
N ALA A 104 48.01 4.17 22.75
CA ALA A 104 47.79 3.85 21.33
C ALA A 104 46.79 2.68 21.15
N LEU A 105 45.62 2.80 21.75
CA LEU A 105 44.51 1.89 21.70
C LEU A 105 43.50 2.37 20.68
N ILE A 106 42.88 1.41 19.98
CA ILE A 106 41.77 1.68 19.08
C ILE A 106 40.55 2.04 19.91
N LYS A 107 39.85 3.11 19.54
CA LYS A 107 38.62 3.55 20.20
C LYS A 107 37.48 3.68 19.22
N VAL A 108 36.27 3.53 19.72
CA VAL A 108 35.04 3.71 18.95
C VAL A 108 34.25 4.84 19.60
N ASP A 109 33.94 5.88 18.82
CA ASP A 109 32.96 6.90 19.21
C ASP A 109 31.61 6.56 18.57
N GLY A 110 30.66 6.12 19.41
CA GLY A 110 29.31 5.83 18.97
C GLY A 110 28.46 7.07 18.69
N ARG A 111 28.87 8.27 19.12
CA ARG A 111 28.13 9.52 18.85
C ARG A 111 28.42 10.05 17.45
N ALA A 112 29.67 10.01 17.05
CA ALA A 112 30.14 10.46 15.73
C ALA A 112 30.26 9.30 14.72
N GLU A 113 29.78 8.10 15.06
CA GLU A 113 29.87 6.90 14.22
C GLU A 113 31.28 6.71 13.62
N THR A 114 32.30 6.82 14.46
CA THR A 114 33.70 6.95 14.03
C THR A 114 34.61 6.03 14.83
N VAL A 115 35.54 5.37 14.14
CA VAL A 115 36.64 4.59 14.74
C VAL A 115 37.90 5.45 14.76
N LEU A 116 38.52 5.57 15.92
CA LEU A 116 39.77 6.30 16.16
C LEU A 116 40.94 5.32 16.15
N LEU A 117 41.77 5.39 15.10
CA LEU A 117 42.93 4.53 14.91
C LEU A 117 44.24 5.25 15.25
N PRO A 118 45.12 4.66 16.09
CA PRO A 118 46.43 5.22 16.37
C PRO A 118 47.40 4.92 15.22
N ILE A 119 47.80 5.95 14.48
CA ILE A 119 48.79 5.87 13.40
C ILE A 119 50.01 6.69 13.85
N TYR A 120 51.14 6.02 14.09
CA TYR A 120 52.39 6.64 14.55
C TYR A 120 52.23 7.59 15.76
N GLY A 121 51.36 7.25 16.71
CA GLY A 121 51.12 8.04 17.91
C GLY A 121 50.11 9.18 17.74
N VAL A 122 49.54 9.36 16.54
CA VAL A 122 48.45 10.29 16.28
C VAL A 122 47.14 9.52 16.13
N SER A 123 46.06 9.99 16.78
CA SER A 123 44.74 9.39 16.63
C SER A 123 44.06 9.92 15.37
N VAL A 124 43.75 9.03 14.42
CA VAL A 124 43.15 9.35 13.13
C VAL A 124 41.71 8.82 13.09
N PRO A 125 40.70 9.68 12.84
CA PRO A 125 39.30 9.28 12.80
C PRO A 125 38.87 8.73 11.44
N PHE A 126 38.09 7.65 11.44
CA PHE A 126 37.46 7.05 10.26
C PHE A 126 35.95 6.86 10.48
N HIS A 127 35.12 7.44 9.61
CA HIS A 127 33.67 7.24 9.65
C HIS A 127 33.32 5.79 9.25
N ILE A 128 32.36 5.17 9.93
CA ILE A 128 31.99 3.76 9.68
C ILE A 128 31.57 3.49 8.23
N SER A 129 30.95 4.45 7.55
CA SER A 129 30.52 4.32 6.15
C SER A 129 31.68 4.13 5.15
N VAL A 130 32.91 4.46 5.52
CA VAL A 130 34.09 4.36 4.65
C VAL A 130 34.86 3.05 4.89
N ILE A 131 34.47 2.28 5.90
CA ILE A 131 35.08 1.01 6.28
C ILE A 131 34.33 -0.12 5.57
N LYS A 132 35.06 -1.00 4.88
CA LYS A 132 34.51 -2.15 4.12
C LYS A 132 34.64 -3.45 4.88
#